data_AF-A0A447U3V2-F1
#
_entry.id   AF-A0A447U3V2-F1
#
_cell.length_a   1.000
_cell.length_b   1.000
_cell.length_c   1.000
_cell.angle_alpha   90.00
_cell.angle_beta   90.00
_cell.angle_gamma   90.00
#
_symmetry.space_group_name_H-M   'P 1'
#
loop_
_entity.id
_entity.type
_entity.pdbx_description
1 polymer ?
#
loop_
_entity_poly.entity_id
_entity_poly.type
_entity_poly.pdbx_seq_one_letter_code
_entity_poly.pdbx_strand_id
1 'polypeptide(L)'
;MIGADASVVGDSQTLPNGMGQICWLTKDMAHKAQGFGLDVFAGSQRISALLKCVLLRHMGEFIGVQETRYLMNAMEKNYSELVKELQRQLPINKIAETLQRLVSERVSIRDLRLIFGTLIDWAPREKRCPDVDRICPYRASPSYSASS
;
A
#
# COMPACT_ATOMS: atom_id res chain seq x y z
N MET A 1 4.41 10.09 -10.75
CA MET A 1 4.83 11.50 -10.88
C MET A 1 5.14 11.71 -12.34
N ILE A 2 4.32 12.49 -13.05
CA ILE A 2 4.58 12.82 -14.46
C ILE A 2 4.83 14.32 -14.50
N GLY A 3 6.06 14.66 -14.85
CA GLY A 3 6.51 16.03 -15.01
C GLY A 3 5.75 16.70 -16.14
N ALA A 4 5.34 17.93 -15.87
CA ALA A 4 4.93 18.89 -16.87
C ALA A 4 6.16 19.23 -17.73
N ASP A 5 6.31 18.57 -18.88
CA ASP A 5 7.08 19.14 -19.98
C ASP A 5 6.10 19.61 -21.06
N ALA A 6 6.13 20.93 -21.30
CA ALA A 6 5.10 21.69 -21.97
C ALA A 6 5.08 21.54 -23.51
N SER A 7 5.72 20.51 -24.09
CA SER A 7 5.75 20.32 -25.54
C SER A 7 4.73 19.30 -26.08
N VAL A 8 3.97 18.65 -25.20
CA VAL A 8 2.95 17.65 -25.59
C VAL A 8 1.55 18.24 -25.41
N VAL A 9 1.05 18.89 -26.46
CA VAL A 9 -0.33 19.43 -26.52
C VAL A 9 -1.32 18.28 -26.66
N GLY A 10 -1.80 17.76 -25.53
CA GLY A 10 -2.92 16.83 -25.46
C GLY A 10 -3.98 17.34 -24.49
N ASP A 11 -5.21 16.86 -24.61
CA ASP A 11 -6.26 17.13 -23.61
C ASP A 11 -5.80 16.56 -22.27
N SER A 12 -5.42 17.44 -21.35
CA SER A 12 -5.02 17.05 -19.99
C SER A 12 -6.28 16.90 -19.14
N GLN A 13 -6.43 15.72 -18.55
CA GLN A 13 -7.49 15.43 -17.61
C GLN A 13 -6.89 15.17 -16.22
N THR A 14 -7.29 16.00 -15.26
CA THR A 14 -6.95 15.78 -13.85
C THR A 14 -7.81 14.64 -13.30
N LEU A 15 -7.16 13.64 -12.72
CA LEU A 15 -7.86 12.54 -12.08
C LEU A 15 -8.39 12.96 -10.70
N PRO A 16 -9.55 12.44 -10.27
CA PRO A 16 -10.11 12.73 -8.95
C PRO A 16 -9.15 12.33 -7.82
N ASN A 17 -9.34 12.93 -6.65
CA ASN A 17 -8.62 12.59 -5.42
C ASN A 17 -7.09 12.78 -5.51
N GLY A 18 -6.60 13.66 -6.39
CA GLY A 18 -5.17 13.96 -6.52
C GLY A 18 -4.35 12.78 -7.05
N MET A 19 -4.94 11.93 -7.91
CA MET A 19 -4.26 10.81 -8.57
C MET A 19 -3.30 11.23 -9.70
N GLY A 20 -3.11 12.54 -9.89
CA GLY A 20 -2.25 13.11 -10.91
C GLY A 20 -3.03 13.57 -12.14
N GLN A 21 -2.30 13.86 -13.21
CA GLN A 21 -2.85 14.28 -14.50
C GLN A 21 -2.53 13.21 -15.54
N ILE A 22 -3.50 12.95 -16.40
CA ILE A 22 -3.31 12.12 -17.60
C ILE A 22 -3.47 13.02 -18.83
N CYS A 23 -2.61 12.85 -19.83
CA CYS A 23 -2.74 13.58 -21.09
C CYS A 23 -3.20 12.62 -22.18
N TRP A 24 -4.28 12.97 -22.86
CA TRP A 24 -4.77 12.23 -24.02
C TRP A 24 -3.93 12.60 -25.24
N LEU A 25 -3.26 11.61 -25.82
CA LEU A 25 -2.36 11.77 -26.97
C LEU A 25 -2.98 11.18 -28.23
N THR A 26 -2.79 11.87 -29.35
CA THR A 26 -3.02 11.31 -30.69
C THR A 26 -1.94 10.29 -31.04
N LYS A 27 -2.20 9.41 -32.01
CA LYS A 27 -1.26 8.33 -32.40
C LYS A 27 0.10 8.87 -32.86
N ASP A 28 0.14 10.03 -33.51
CA ASP A 28 1.37 10.66 -34.00
C ASP A 28 2.26 11.17 -32.85
N MET A 29 1.63 11.75 -31.83
CA MET A 29 2.31 12.24 -30.63
C MET A 29 2.76 11.11 -29.70
N ALA A 30 2.05 9.97 -29.71
CA ALA A 30 2.43 8.79 -28.93
C ALA A 30 3.85 8.30 -29.28
N HIS A 31 4.22 8.31 -30.57
CA HIS A 31 5.55 7.89 -31.02
C HIS A 31 6.64 8.87 -30.55
N LYS A 32 6.34 10.18 -30.57
CA LYS A 32 7.25 11.21 -30.02
C LYS A 32 7.42 11.06 -28.51
N ALA A 33 6.34 10.83 -27.77
CA ALA A 33 6.37 10.63 -26.33
C ALA A 33 7.15 9.37 -25.91
N GLN A 34 7.03 8.28 -26.67
CA GLN A 34 7.88 7.09 -26.48
C GLN A 34 9.37 7.40 -26.69
N GLY A 35 9.69 8.25 -27.67
CA GLY A 35 11.07 8.73 -27.91
C GLY A 35 11.65 9.54 -26.75
N PHE A 36 10.80 10.18 -25.93
CA PHE A 36 11.21 10.89 -24.71
C PHE A 36 11.27 10.00 -23.46
N GLY A 37 11.01 8.68 -23.60
CA GLY A 37 11.00 7.76 -22.47
C GLY A 37 9.77 7.88 -21.56
N LEU A 38 8.69 8.49 -22.04
CA LEU A 38 7.42 8.57 -21.31
C LEU A 38 6.63 7.28 -21.48
N ASP A 39 6.02 6.81 -20.38
CA ASP A 39 5.13 5.65 -20.39
C ASP A 39 3.82 5.99 -21.13
N VAL A 40 3.67 5.46 -22.35
CA VAL A 40 2.45 5.62 -23.16
C VAL A 40 1.61 4.36 -23.10
N PHE A 41 0.38 4.47 -22.58
CA PHE A 41 -0.56 3.34 -22.47
C PHE A 41 -1.65 3.39 -23.55
N ALA A 42 -1.87 2.26 -24.23
CA ALA A 42 -2.88 2.11 -25.28
C ALA A 42 -3.96 1.07 -24.94
N GLY A 43 -5.19 1.29 -25.41
CA GLY A 43 -6.31 0.35 -25.27
C GLY A 43 -6.59 -0.04 -23.81
N SER A 44 -6.61 -1.35 -23.54
CA SER A 44 -6.89 -1.93 -22.21
C SER A 44 -5.80 -1.60 -21.17
N GLN A 45 -4.57 -1.30 -21.59
CA GLN A 45 -3.48 -0.96 -20.66
C GLN A 45 -3.74 0.34 -19.90
N ARG A 46 -4.54 1.25 -20.47
CA ARG A 46 -4.96 2.49 -19.79
C ARG A 46 -5.73 2.17 -18.52
N ILE A 47 -6.68 1.24 -18.62
CA ILE A 47 -7.52 0.81 -17.50
C ILE A 47 -6.65 0.12 -16.45
N SER A 48 -5.73 -0.76 -16.87
CA SER A 48 -4.81 -1.42 -15.95
C SER A 48 -3.89 -0.45 -15.21
N ALA A 49 -3.39 0.60 -15.87
CA ALA A 49 -2.55 1.62 -15.24
C ALA A 49 -3.33 2.45 -14.21
N LEU A 50 -4.55 2.88 -14.57
CA LEU A 50 -5.43 3.61 -13.65
C LEU A 50 -5.82 2.75 -12.45
N LEU A 51 -6.18 1.48 -12.68
CA LEU A 51 -6.50 0.53 -11.62
C LEU A 51 -5.29 0.33 -10.68
N LYS A 52 -4.08 0.19 -11.23
CA LYS A 52 -2.86 0.11 -10.42
C LYS A 52 -2.70 1.37 -9.55
N CYS A 53 -2.89 2.56 -10.09
CA CYS A 53 -2.81 3.81 -9.30
C CYS A 53 -3.82 3.84 -8.15
N VAL A 54 -5.08 3.45 -8.41
CA VAL A 54 -6.13 3.41 -7.38
C VAL A 54 -5.79 2.36 -6.31
N LEU A 55 -5.45 1.14 -6.72
CA LEU A 55 -5.08 0.04 -5.81
C LEU A 55 -3.89 0.43 -4.95
N LEU A 56 -2.86 1.01 -5.56
CA LEU A 56 -1.71 1.51 -4.85
C LEU A 56 -2.13 2.59 -3.85
N ARG A 57 -2.99 3.54 -4.20
CA ARG A 57 -3.39 4.59 -3.26
C ARG A 57 -4.16 4.05 -2.05
N HIS A 58 -5.02 3.06 -2.26
CA HIS A 58 -5.84 2.46 -1.21
C HIS A 58 -5.21 1.21 -0.57
N MET A 59 -3.99 0.81 -0.94
CA MET A 59 -3.41 -0.48 -0.51
C MET A 59 -3.37 -0.67 1.01
N GLY A 60 -3.19 0.41 1.77
CA GLY A 60 -3.22 0.37 3.23
C GLY A 60 -4.59 0.02 3.82
N GLU A 61 -5.69 0.26 3.10
CA GLU A 61 -7.05 -0.08 3.55
C GLU A 61 -7.41 -1.54 3.24
N PHE A 62 -6.69 -2.19 2.32
CA PHE A 62 -6.93 -3.60 1.96
C PHE A 62 -6.41 -4.59 3.01
N ILE A 63 -5.52 -4.17 3.90
CA ILE A 63 -4.98 -5.04 4.96
C ILE A 63 -5.66 -4.69 6.27
N GLY A 64 -6.66 -5.49 6.63
CA GLY A 64 -7.32 -5.46 7.92
C GLY A 64 -6.97 -6.67 8.79
N VAL A 65 -7.71 -6.78 9.90
CA VAL A 65 -7.59 -7.91 10.83
C VAL A 65 -8.03 -9.22 10.18
N GLN A 66 -9.02 -9.18 9.28
CA GLN A 66 -9.52 -10.38 8.59
C GLN A 66 -8.51 -10.90 7.57
N GLU A 67 -7.92 -10.02 6.77
CA GLU A 67 -6.90 -10.38 5.79
C GLU A 67 -5.65 -10.88 6.50
N THR A 68 -5.25 -10.24 7.60
CA THR A 68 -4.15 -10.73 8.44
C THR A 68 -4.43 -12.15 8.95
N ARG A 69 -5.65 -12.43 9.43
CA ARG A 69 -6.05 -13.78 9.85
C ARG A 69 -5.99 -14.78 8.69
N TYR A 70 -6.48 -14.39 7.52
CA TYR A 70 -6.39 -15.23 6.32
C TYR A 70 -4.95 -15.56 5.95
N LEU A 71 -4.05 -14.57 5.97
CA LEU A 71 -2.62 -14.76 5.70
C LEU A 71 -1.95 -15.67 6.74
N MET A 72 -2.30 -15.52 8.02
CA MET A 72 -1.80 -16.39 9.09
C MET A 72 -2.27 -17.84 8.91
N ASN A 73 -3.55 -18.06 8.59
CA ASN A 73 -4.10 -19.39 8.34
C ASN A 73 -3.47 -20.05 7.09
N ALA A 74 -3.17 -19.26 6.06
CA ALA A 74 -2.48 -19.74 4.87
C ALA A 74 -1.04 -20.18 5.21
N MET A 75 -0.36 -19.43 6.08
CA MET A 75 0.99 -19.76 6.56
C MET A 75 1.00 -20.96 7.51
N GLU A 76 -0.05 -21.18 8.30
CA GLU A 76 -0.15 -22.29 9.24
C GLU A 76 -0.01 -23.66 8.57
N LYS A 77 -0.46 -23.80 7.32
CA LYS A 77 -0.32 -25.04 6.53
C LYS A 77 1.14 -25.47 6.33
N ASN A 78 2.05 -24.51 6.19
CA ASN A 78 3.46 -24.77 5.86
C ASN A 78 4.41 -24.46 7.03
N TYR A 79 4.00 -23.57 7.94
CA TYR A 79 4.82 -22.99 9.01
C TYR A 79 4.01 -22.83 10.30
N SER A 80 3.31 -23.88 10.74
CA SER A 80 2.45 -23.86 11.94
C SER A 80 3.17 -23.40 13.22
N GLU A 81 4.41 -23.85 13.43
CA GLU A 81 5.20 -23.47 14.61
C GLU A 81 5.52 -21.97 14.63
N LEU A 82 5.82 -21.37 13.46
CA LEU A 82 6.06 -19.93 13.34
C LEU A 82 4.80 -19.13 13.69
N VAL A 83 3.64 -19.55 13.19
CA VAL A 83 2.36 -18.87 13.43
C VAL A 83 1.96 -18.96 14.89
N LYS A 84 2.12 -20.12 15.53
CA LYS A 84 1.84 -20.29 16.97
C LYS A 84 2.74 -19.41 17.83
N GLU A 85 4.04 -19.33 17.53
CA GLU A 85 4.95 -18.47 18.29
C GLU A 85 4.60 -16.98 18.10
N LEU A 86 4.27 -16.57 16.88
CA LEU A 86 3.82 -15.20 16.60
C LEU A 86 2.56 -14.84 17.42
N GLN A 87 1.58 -15.74 17.49
CA GLN A 87 0.35 -15.54 18.28
C GLN A 87 0.61 -15.44 19.79
N ARG A 88 1.66 -16.10 20.31
CA ARG A 88 2.06 -15.98 21.72
C ARG A 88 2.71 -14.64 22.03
N GLN A 89 3.45 -14.09 21.07
CA GLN A 89 4.19 -12.85 21.25
C GLN A 89 3.31 -11.60 21.07
N LEU A 90 2.47 -11.56 20.02
CA LEU A 90 1.71 -10.38 19.62
C LEU A 90 0.22 -10.66 19.37
N PRO A 91 -0.69 -9.74 19.76
CA PRO A 91 -2.08 -9.82 19.36
C PRO A 91 -2.24 -9.53 17.87
N ILE A 92 -3.26 -10.14 17.23
CA ILE A 92 -3.52 -9.98 15.79
C ILE A 92 -3.67 -8.53 15.33
N ASN A 93 -4.21 -7.66 16.20
CA ASN A 93 -4.36 -6.23 15.88
C ASN A 93 -3.02 -5.54 15.64
N LYS A 94 -1.98 -5.87 16.44
CA LYS A 94 -0.63 -5.30 16.28
C LYS A 94 0.06 -5.84 15.02
N ILE A 95 -0.19 -7.10 14.68
CA ILE A 95 0.30 -7.70 13.43
C ILE A 95 -0.34 -7.01 12.23
N ALA A 96 -1.66 -6.81 12.26
CA ALA A 96 -2.40 -6.11 11.21
C ALA A 96 -1.91 -4.66 11.05
N GLU A 97 -1.73 -3.91 12.14
CA GLU A 97 -1.17 -2.56 12.12
C GLU A 97 0.23 -2.53 11.45
N THR A 98 1.07 -3.53 11.74
CA THR A 98 2.42 -3.58 11.17
C THR A 98 2.39 -3.92 9.67
N LEU A 99 1.58 -4.91 9.26
CA LEU A 99 1.41 -5.25 7.85
C LEU A 99 0.81 -4.07 7.06
N GLN A 100 -0.16 -3.36 7.66
CA GLN A 100 -0.75 -2.17 7.09
C GLN A 100 0.29 -1.07 6.85
N ARG A 101 1.20 -0.83 7.81
CA ARG A 101 2.31 0.13 7.66
C ARG A 101 3.24 -0.27 6.52
N LEU A 102 3.70 -1.53 6.50
CA LEU A 102 4.57 -2.04 5.43
C LEU A 102 3.96 -1.85 4.04
N VAL A 103 2.68 -2.20 3.91
CA VAL A 103 1.93 -2.04 2.67
C VAL A 103 1.76 -0.56 2.31
N SER A 104 1.46 0.31 3.27
CA SER A 104 1.37 1.76 3.04
C SER A 104 2.69 2.36 2.54
N GLU A 105 3.83 1.84 3.00
CA GLU A 105 5.18 2.22 2.59
C GLU A 105 5.63 1.58 1.26
N ARG A 106 4.74 0.88 0.55
CA ARG A 106 5.08 0.13 -0.69
C ARG A 106 6.04 -1.04 -0.49
N VAL A 107 6.20 -1.53 0.73
CA VAL A 107 7.02 -2.70 1.03
C VAL A 107 6.23 -3.98 0.70
N SER A 108 6.85 -4.89 -0.05
CA SER A 108 6.17 -6.11 -0.49
C SER A 108 6.03 -7.12 0.65
N ILE A 109 4.79 -7.52 0.96
CA ILE A 109 4.46 -8.53 1.98
C ILE A 109 4.44 -9.98 1.46
N ARG A 110 5.12 -10.25 0.34
CA ARG A 110 5.12 -11.58 -0.30
C ARG A 110 5.84 -12.64 0.53
N ASP A 111 6.90 -12.24 1.23
CA ASP A 111 7.64 -13.13 2.13
C ASP A 111 7.14 -12.98 3.57
N LEU A 112 5.97 -13.56 3.83
CA LEU A 112 5.37 -13.56 5.17
C LEU A 112 6.22 -14.32 6.18
N ARG A 113 7.02 -15.30 5.74
CA ARG A 113 7.91 -16.06 6.63
C ARG A 113 8.96 -15.13 7.24
N LEU A 114 9.64 -14.35 6.41
CA LEU A 114 10.64 -13.39 6.87
C LEU A 114 10.00 -12.35 7.79
N ILE A 115 8.86 -11.76 7.38
CA ILE A 115 8.17 -10.71 8.14
C ILE A 115 7.74 -11.22 9.53
N PHE A 116 7.10 -12.39 9.60
CA PHE A 116 6.67 -12.98 10.88
C PHE A 116 7.87 -13.37 11.76
N GLY A 117 8.95 -13.88 11.16
CA GLY A 117 10.19 -14.15 11.88
C GLY A 117 10.80 -12.90 12.50
N THR A 118 10.88 -11.80 11.74
CA THR A 118 11.37 -10.52 12.26
C THR A 118 10.46 -9.96 13.35
N LEU A 119 9.13 -10.09 13.21
CA LEU A 119 8.17 -9.68 14.24
C LEU A 119 8.35 -10.44 15.55
N ILE A 120 8.62 -11.75 15.49
CA ILE A 120 8.87 -12.57 16.69
C ILE A 120 10.16 -12.12 17.40
N ASP A 121 11.23 -11.82 16.66
CA ASP A 121 12.50 -11.33 17.23
C ASP A 121 12.37 -9.93 17.87
N TRP A 122 11.54 -9.06 17.26
CA TRP A 122 11.32 -7.69 17.73
C TRP A 122 10.27 -7.55 18.83
N ALA A 123 9.23 -8.40 18.86
CA ALA A 123 8.15 -8.36 19.85
C ALA A 123 8.61 -8.27 21.33
N PRO A 124 9.61 -9.03 21.80
CA PRO A 124 10.09 -8.91 23.17
C PRO A 124 10.86 -7.62 23.44
N ARG A 125 11.43 -6.97 22.41
CA ARG A 125 12.17 -5.70 22.55
C ARG A 125 11.23 -4.53 22.78
N GLU A 126 10.08 -4.53 22.10
CA GLU A 126 9.05 -3.49 22.24
C GLU A 126 8.33 -3.59 23.60
N LYS A 127 8.10 -4.81 24.12
CA LYS A 127 7.57 -5.01 25.49
C LYS A 127 8.49 -4.47 26.59
N ARG A 128 9.81 -4.35 26.35
CA ARG A 128 10.78 -3.82 27.33
C ARG A 128 10.91 -2.30 27.32
N CYS A 129 10.33 -1.61 26.34
CA CYS A 129 10.28 -0.16 26.29
C CYS A 129 8.81 0.29 26.13
N PRO A 130 8.07 0.47 27.25
CA PRO A 130 6.63 0.80 27.18
C PRO A 130 6.33 2.22 26.65
N ASP A 131 7.33 2.97 26.16
CA ASP A 131 7.24 4.43 25.99
C ASP A 131 7.07 4.91 24.54
N VAL A 132 6.84 4.03 23.57
CA VAL A 132 6.58 4.46 22.17
C VAL A 132 5.11 4.84 21.93
N ASP A 133 4.17 4.33 22.72
CA ASP A 133 2.74 4.71 22.64
C ASP A 133 2.50 6.13 23.21
N ARG A 134 3.45 6.67 23.99
CA ARG A 134 3.36 8.01 24.59
C ARG A 134 3.86 9.14 23.67
N ILE A 135 4.57 8.81 22.58
CA ILE A 135 5.21 9.79 21.68
C ILE A 135 4.44 10.00 20.36
N CYS A 136 3.51 9.11 19.99
CA CYS A 136 2.70 9.27 18.78
C CYS A 136 1.29 9.81 19.12
N PRO A 137 1.01 11.13 18.97
CA PRO A 137 -0.30 11.71 19.25
C PRO A 137 -1.34 11.40 18.16
N TYR A 138 -1.11 10.43 17.26
CA TYR A 138 -1.94 10.22 16.08
C TYR A 138 -3.08 9.21 16.26
N ARG A 139 -3.35 8.77 17.49
CA ARG A 139 -4.48 7.89 17.81
C ARG A 139 -5.61 8.64 18.52
N ALA A 140 -6.05 9.75 17.96
CA ALA A 140 -7.33 10.36 18.31
C ALA A 140 -7.90 11.11 17.11
N SER A 141 -8.78 10.44 16.35
CA SER A 141 -10.02 11.01 15.81
C SER A 141 -10.83 9.93 15.09
N PRO A 142 -11.89 9.38 15.71
CA PRO A 142 -13.08 9.00 15.00
C PRO A 142 -14.01 10.22 14.97
N SER A 143 -14.08 10.92 13.84
CA SER A 143 -15.11 11.94 13.61
C SER A 143 -15.56 11.90 12.15
N TYR A 144 -16.21 10.79 11.78
CA TYR A 144 -17.33 10.88 10.84
C TYR A 144 -18.52 11.40 11.64
N SER A 145 -18.68 12.72 11.69
CA SER A 145 -19.91 13.37 12.14
C SER A 145 -20.15 14.66 11.36
N ALA A 146 -21.35 14.74 10.78
CA ALA A 146 -22.02 15.89 10.17
C ALA A 146 -21.48 16.33 8.78
N SER A 147 -22.22 16.12 7.69
CA SER A 147 -23.47 16.81 7.30
C SER A 147 -23.20 18.26 6.88
N SER A 148 -23.20 18.51 5.57
CA SER A 148 -24.01 19.52 4.88
C SER A 148 -23.97 19.29 3.37
#